data_AF-A0A7Y3D0E9-F1
#
_entry.id   AF-A0A7Y3D0E9-F1
#
_cell.length_a   1.000
_cell.length_b   1.000
_cell.length_c   1.000
_cell.angle_alpha   90.00
_cell.angle_beta   90.00
_cell.angle_gamma   90.00
#
_symmetry.space_group_name_H-M   'P 1'
#
loop_
_entity.id
_entity.type
_entity.pdbx_description
1 polymer ?
#
loop_
_entity_poly.entity_id
_entity_poly.type
_entity_poly.pdbx_seq_one_letter_code
_entity_poly.pdbx_strand_id
1 'polypeptide(L)' 'EWDTEAVTLKKLKNGTFKGTLDLEKDNSYEFKYVIDGEWQNEEQADSYVWNEYAASENSVLEV' A
#
# COMPACT_ATOMS: atom_id res chain seq x y z
N GLU A 1 -8.02 0.75 10.90
CA GLU A 1 -6.77 0.58 11.66
C GLU A 1 -5.72 0.09 10.68
N TRP A 2 -4.51 0.66 10.70
CA TRP A 2 -3.42 0.20 9.83
C TRP A 2 -2.83 -1.08 10.43
N ASP A 3 -2.83 -2.17 9.68
CA ASP A 3 -2.34 -3.48 10.11
C ASP A 3 -1.34 -4.00 9.08
N THR A 4 -0.08 -4.14 9.51
CA THR A 4 1.04 -4.58 8.68
C THR A 4 1.05 -6.08 8.41
N GLU A 5 0.27 -6.85 9.18
CA GLU A 5 0.18 -8.31 9.06
C GLU A 5 -1.07 -8.74 8.29
N ALA A 6 -2.07 -7.86 8.17
CA ALA A 6 -3.33 -8.12 7.45
C ALA A 6 -3.11 -8.62 6.01
N VAL A 7 -2.11 -8.06 5.31
CA VAL A 7 -1.77 -8.46 3.93
C VAL A 7 -0.26 -8.61 3.76
N THR A 8 0.23 -9.82 4.00
CA THR A 8 1.64 -10.17 3.80
C THR A 8 1.92 -10.47 2.32
N LEU A 9 2.89 -9.76 1.72
CA LEU A 9 3.32 -10.01 0.34
C LEU A 9 4.26 -11.21 0.27
N LYS A 10 4.05 -12.08 -0.73
CA LYS A 10 4.93 -13.23 -0.97
C LYS A 10 6.10 -12.82 -1.86
N LYS A 11 7.33 -13.06 -1.38
CA LYS A 11 8.53 -12.95 -2.19
C LYS A 11 8.57 -14.05 -3.26
N LEU A 12 8.72 -13.64 -4.51
CA LEU A 12 8.85 -14.52 -5.67
C LEU A 12 10.34 -14.83 -5.95
N LYS A 13 10.59 -15.86 -6.76
CA LYS A 13 11.95 -16.34 -7.07
C LYS A 13 12.82 -15.31 -7.80
N ASN A 14 12.19 -14.40 -8.55
CA ASN A 14 12.86 -13.29 -9.25
C ASN A 14 13.17 -12.10 -8.33
N GLY A 15 12.83 -12.18 -7.03
CA GLY A 15 13.08 -11.12 -6.06
C GLY A 15 11.95 -10.11 -5.92
N THR A 16 10.90 -10.15 -6.74
CA THR A 16 9.74 -9.25 -6.59
C THR A 16 8.80 -9.77 -5.51
N PHE A 17 7.98 -8.89 -4.96
CA PHE A 17 6.95 -9.24 -3.97
C PHE A 17 5.57 -9.17 -4.63
N LYS A 18 4.65 -10.06 -4.25
CA LYS A 18 3.29 -10.09 -4.79
C LYS A 18 2.26 -10.37 -3.71
N GLY A 19 1.19 -9.59 -3.72
CA GLY A 19 -0.05 -9.81 -2.98
C GLY A 19 -1.23 -9.82 -3.95
N THR A 20 -2.39 -10.25 -3.48
CA THR A 20 -3.65 -10.14 -4.21
C THR A 20 -4.72 -9.83 -3.19
N LEU A 21 -5.44 -8.74 -3.42
CA LEU A 21 -6.59 -8.32 -2.63
C LEU A 21 -7.78 -8.19 -3.57
N ASP A 22 -8.95 -8.57 -3.08
CA ASP A 22 -10.21 -8.26 -3.74
C ASP A 22 -10.70 -6.92 -3.22
N LEU A 23 -10.85 -5.95 -4.12
CA LEU A 23 -11.32 -4.59 -3.81
C LEU A 23 -12.62 -4.32 -4.57
N GLU A 24 -13.51 -3.55 -3.95
CA GLU A 24 -14.72 -3.08 -4.63
C GLU A 24 -14.36 -2.00 -5.65
N LYS A 25 -14.93 -2.10 -6.85
CA LYS A 25 -14.80 -1.11 -7.92
C LYS A 25 -15.45 0.22 -7.55
N ASP A 26 -15.12 1.26 -8.31
CA ASP A 26 -15.59 2.64 -8.17
C ASP A 26 -15.26 3.24 -6.78
N ASN A 27 -14.14 2.84 -6.19
CA ASN A 27 -13.68 3.28 -4.88
C ASN A 27 -12.20 3.67 -4.90
N SER A 28 -11.81 4.50 -3.94
CA SER A 28 -10.41 4.88 -3.71
C SER A 28 -9.90 4.31 -2.39
N TYR A 29 -8.69 3.77 -2.40
CA TYR A 29 -8.08 3.13 -1.24
C TYR A 29 -6.73 3.74 -0.94
N GLU A 30 -6.52 4.15 0.32
CA GLU A 30 -5.22 4.57 0.81
C GLU A 30 -4.41 3.36 1.25
N PHE A 31 -3.15 3.29 0.83
CA PHE A 31 -2.24 2.22 1.20
C PHE A 31 -0.78 2.68 1.27
N LYS A 32 0.04 1.85 1.90
CA LYS A 32 1.50 1.93 1.95
C LYS A 32 2.08 0.53 2.05
N TYR A 33 3.32 0.37 1.62
CA TYR A 33 4.10 -0.84 1.88
C TYR A 33 4.89 -0.69 3.17
N VAL A 34 5.12 -1.81 3.85
CA VAL A 34 6.11 -1.90 4.92
C VAL A 34 7.23 -2.80 4.45
N ILE A 35 8.41 -2.20 4.27
CA ILE A 35 9.61 -2.88 3.79
C ILE A 35 10.65 -2.79 4.90
N ASP A 36 11.00 -3.93 5.48
CA ASP A 36 11.96 -4.01 6.59
C ASP A 36 11.63 -3.08 7.78
N GLY A 37 10.34 -2.88 8.05
CA GLY A 37 9.83 -2.02 9.14
C GLY A 37 9.60 -0.57 8.75
N GLU A 38 10.01 -0.16 7.55
CA GLU A 38 9.87 1.20 7.06
C GLU A 38 8.63 1.34 6.15
N TRP A 39 7.85 2.39 6.40
CA TRP A 39 6.69 2.72 5.58
C TRP A 39 7.12 3.41 4.29
N GLN A 40 6.70 2.87 3.15
CA GLN A 40 7.04 3.37 1.82
C GLN A 40 5.77 3.54 0.99
N ASN A 41 5.74 4.59 0.18
CA ASN A 41 4.67 4.80 -0.79
C ASN A 41 4.95 4.01 -2.08
N GLU A 42 3.90 3.72 -2.83
CA GLU A 42 4.00 3.19 -4.19
C GLU A 42 4.39 4.32 -5.14
N GLU A 43 5.50 4.16 -5.88
CA GLU A 43 6.00 5.18 -6.81
C GLU A 43 5.01 5.41 -7.98
N GLN A 44 4.27 4.36 -8.35
CA GLN A 44 3.28 4.37 -9.43
C GLN A 44 1.84 4.42 -8.92
N ALA A 45 1.59 5.05 -7.77
CA ALA A 45 0.24 5.26 -7.25
C ALA A 45 -0.57 6.17 -8.20
N ASP A 46 -1.89 6.01 -8.19
CA ASP A 46 -2.77 6.87 -9.00
C ASP A 46 -2.77 8.31 -8.48
N SER A 47 -2.68 8.47 -7.15
CA SER A 47 -2.44 9.77 -6.50
C SER A 47 -1.86 9.62 -5.10
N TYR A 48 -1.62 10.75 -4.44
CA TYR A 48 -1.12 10.84 -3.08
C TYR A 48 -2.04 11.74 -2.26
N VAL A 49 -2.27 11.38 -0.99
CA VAL A 49 -3.09 12.17 -0.07
C VAL A 49 -2.37 12.37 1.26
N TRP A 50 -2.45 13.59 1.80
CA TRP A 50 -1.81 13.91 3.06
C TRP A 50 -2.51 13.23 4.24
N ASN A 51 -1.71 12.57 5.09
CA ASN A 51 -2.14 11.90 6.31
C ASN A 51 -1.57 12.62 7.53
N GLU A 52 -2.42 13.41 8.19
CA GLU A 52 -2.09 14.16 9.41
C GLU A 52 -1.54 13.28 10.54
N TYR A 53 -2.02 12.05 10.68
CA TYR A 53 -1.57 11.15 11.75
C TYR A 53 -0.11 10.72 11.56
N ALA A 54 0.28 10.46 10.31
CA ALA A 54 1.64 10.04 9.96
C ALA A 54 2.55 11.23 9.61
N ALA A 55 2.04 12.46 9.60
CA ALA A 55 2.71 13.66 9.09
C ALA A 55 3.41 13.41 7.73
N SER A 56 2.77 12.62 6.86
CA SER A 56 3.29 12.22 5.56
C SER A 56 2.15 11.88 4.60
N GLU A 57 2.45 11.66 3.32
CA GLU A 57 1.45 11.27 2.32
C GLU A 57 1.24 9.76 2.28
N ASN A 58 0.01 9.32 2.01
CA ASN A 58 -0.35 7.93 1.68
C ASN A 58 -0.49 7.77 0.16
N SER A 59 -0.26 6.57 -0.34
CA SER A 59 -0.52 6.23 -1.76
C SER A 59 -2.01 5.97 -1.92
N VAL A 60 -2.58 6.39 -3.04
CA VAL A 60 -3.99 6.16 -3.35
C VAL A 60 -4.09 5.30 -4.61
N LEU A 61 -4.95 4.28 -4.55
CA LEU A 61 -5.36 3.45 -5.67
C LEU A 61 -6.84 3.72 -5.97
N GLU A 62 -7.17 4.00 -7.23
CA GLU A 62 -8.54 4.10 -7.72
C GLU A 62 -8.88 2.81 -8.50
N VAL A 63 -9.93 2.09 -8.05
CA VAL A 63 -10.34 0.77 -8.61
C VAL A 63 -11.58 0.91 -9.48
#